data_AF-A0A4R3NE66-F1
#
_entry.id   AF-A0A4R3NE66-F1
#
_cell.length_a   1.000
_cell.length_b   1.000
_cell.length_c   1.000
_cell.angle_alpha   90.00
_cell.angle_beta   90.00
_cell.angle_gamma   90.00
#
_symmetry.space_group_name_H-M   'P 1'
#
loop_
_entity.id
_entity.type
_entity.pdbx_description
1 polymer ?
#
loop_
_entity_poly.entity_id
_entity_poly.type
_entity_poly.pdbx_seq_one_letter_code
_entity_poly.pdbx_strand_id
1 'polypeptide(L)' 'MHVYAKKWQYELADIMYMSKNGEITKRRIKIYGENRERIFAYCYLRKGFRSFNKDQILASIPVRKR' A
#
# COMPACT_ATOMS: atom_id res chain seq x y z
N MET A 1 2.42 28.66 1.94
CA MET A 1 1.92 27.45 1.25
C MET A 1 2.70 26.26 1.76
N HIS A 2 2.13 25.44 2.65
CA HIS A 2 2.82 24.28 3.21
C HIS A 2 2.88 23.16 2.16
N VAL A 3 4.05 23.01 1.54
CA VAL A 3 4.36 21.88 0.65
C VAL A 3 4.60 20.68 1.55
N TYR A 4 3.57 19.87 1.79
CA TYR A 4 3.75 18.56 2.41
C TYR A 4 4.54 17.70 1.44
N ALA A 5 5.86 17.59 1.66
CA ALA A 5 6.71 16.67 0.92
C ALA A 5 6.08 15.25 1.02
N LYS A 6 5.58 14.75 -0.10
CA LYS A 6 4.83 13.50 -0.25
C LYS A 6 5.77 12.31 0.00
N LYS A 7 5.99 11.98 1.28
CA LYS A 7 7.04 11.07 1.77
C LYS A 7 6.94 9.61 1.29
N TRP A 8 5.84 9.20 0.64
CA TRP A 8 5.61 7.80 0.22
C TRP A 8 5.50 7.61 -1.30
N GLN A 9 5.83 8.62 -2.10
CA GLN A 9 5.71 8.49 -3.56
C GLN A 9 6.82 7.53 -4.07
N TYR A 10 6.39 6.40 -4.62
CA TYR A 10 7.21 5.35 -5.23
C TYR A 10 7.93 4.38 -4.28
N GLU A 11 7.53 4.31 -3.02
CA GLU A 11 8.06 3.30 -2.09
C GLU A 11 7.45 1.90 -2.32
N LEU A 12 8.29 0.89 -2.17
CA LEU A 12 7.87 -0.51 -2.16
C LEU A 12 7.58 -0.93 -0.73
N ALA A 13 6.46 -1.62 -0.51
CA ALA A 13 6.09 -2.19 0.78
C ALA A 13 5.54 -3.60 0.61
N ASP A 14 5.84 -4.46 1.58
CA ASP A 14 5.13 -5.72 1.78
C ASP A 14 4.05 -5.50 2.85
N ILE A 15 2.81 -5.83 2.52
CA ILE A 15 1.65 -5.68 3.42
C ILE A 15 0.96 -7.02 3.68
N MET A 16 0.37 -7.17 4.86
CA MET A 16 -0.66 -8.16 5.12
C MET A 16 -2.02 -7.49 4.95
N TYR A 17 -2.81 -7.93 3.98
CA TYR A 17 -4.09 -7.31 3.65
C TYR A 17 -5.24 -8.28 3.84
N MET A 18 -6.26 -7.86 4.58
CA MET A 18 -7.48 -8.62 4.80
C MET A 18 -8.60 -8.09 3.90
N SER A 19 -9.13 -8.91 2.99
CA SER A 19 -10.32 -8.52 2.22
C SER A 19 -11.59 -8.54 3.07
N LYS A 20 -12.68 -8.00 2.52
CA LYS A 20 -13.97 -7.90 3.22
C LYS A 20 -14.57 -9.26 3.63
N ASN A 21 -14.18 -10.34 2.96
CA ASN A 21 -14.56 -11.72 3.30
C ASN A 21 -13.63 -12.36 4.36
N GLY A 22 -12.68 -11.61 4.93
CA GLY A 22 -11.74 -12.12 5.93
C GLY A 22 -10.50 -12.82 5.37
N GLU A 23 -10.36 -12.97 4.05
CA GLU A 23 -9.17 -13.58 3.45
C GLU A 23 -7.94 -12.68 3.63
N ILE A 24 -6.91 -13.21 4.29
CA ILE A 24 -5.65 -12.51 4.53
C ILE A 24 -4.64 -12.91 3.45
N THR A 25 -4.02 -11.91 2.83
CA THR A 25 -3.04 -12.11 1.75
C THR A 25 -1.79 -11.27 2.00
N LYS A 26 -0.61 -11.85 1.76
CA LYS A 26 0.65 -11.09 1.68
C LYS A 26 0.75 -10.43 0.31
N ARG A 27 0.98 -9.12 0.25
CA ARG A 27 1.05 -8.37 -1.01
C ARG A 27 2.27 -7.46 -1.03
N ARG A 28 3.06 -7.55 -2.10
CA ARG A 28 4.03 -6.52 -2.46
C ARG A 28 3.33 -5.43 -3.26
N ILE A 29 3.48 -4.18 -2.85
CA ILE A 29 2.86 -3.02 -3.47
C ILE A 29 3.88 -1.92 -3.74
N LYS A 30 3.72 -1.19 -4.86
CA LYS A 30 4.44 0.06 -5.14
C LYS A 30 3.50 1.23 -4.98
N ILE A 31 3.67 1.98 -3.90
CA ILE A 31 2.79 3.10 -3.54
C ILE A 31 3.06 4.26 -4.48
N TYR A 32 2.01 4.85 -5.05
CA TYR A 32 2.11 6.07 -5.87
C TYR A 32 1.26 7.23 -5.32
N GLY A 33 0.42 6.95 -4.32
CA GLY A 33 -0.31 7.98 -3.59
C GLY A 33 -1.07 7.41 -2.41
N GLU A 34 -1.63 8.31 -1.62
CA GLU A 34 -2.53 7.99 -0.53
C GLU A 34 -3.52 9.13 -0.33
N ASN A 35 -4.61 8.84 0.37
CA ASN A 35 -5.47 9.84 0.99
C ASN A 35 -5.74 9.43 2.45
N ARG A 36 -6.73 10.06 3.10
CA ARG A 36 -7.07 9.77 4.50
C ARG A 36 -7.38 8.29 4.77
N GLU A 37 -8.06 7.61 3.84
CA GLU A 37 -8.61 6.27 4.05
C GLU A 37 -7.89 5.18 3.26
N ARG A 38 -7.21 5.56 2.18
CA ARG A 38 -6.73 4.62 1.17
C ARG A 38 -5.28 4.85 0.77
N ILE A 39 -4.62 3.75 0.44
CA ILE A 39 -3.34 3.72 -0.26
C ILE A 39 -3.62 3.36 -1.73
N PHE A 40 -3.03 4.11 -2.65
CA PHE A 40 -3.05 3.84 -4.08
C PHE A 40 -1.71 3.25 -4.50
N ALA A 41 -1.73 2.01 -5.00
CA ALA A 41 -0.51 1.30 -5.31
C ALA A 41 -0.66 0.32 -6.48
N TYR A 42 0.46 0.05 -7.16
CA TYR A 42 0.54 -1.10 -8.06
C TYR A 42 0.71 -2.37 -7.23
N CYS A 43 -0.17 -3.35 -7.39
CA CYS A 43 -0.16 -4.62 -6.68
C CYS A 43 0.53 -5.69 -7.53
N TYR A 44 1.68 -6.20 -7.08
CA TYR A 44 2.44 -7.20 -7.82
C TYR A 44 1.73 -8.56 -7.87
N LEU A 45 1.00 -8.92 -6.81
CA LEU A 45 0.22 -10.17 -6.78
C LEU A 45 -0.87 -10.21 -7.85
N ARG A 46 -1.51 -9.06 -8.12
CA ARG A 46 -2.63 -8.95 -9.08
C ARG A 46 -2.24 -8.28 -10.40
N LYS A 47 -0.95 -7.94 -10.57
CA LYS A 47 -0.37 -7.26 -11.75
C LYS A 47 -1.17 -6.03 -12.21
N GLY A 48 -1.58 -5.16 -11.28
CA GLY A 48 -2.38 -3.97 -11.63
C GLY A 48 -2.50 -2.93 -10.54
N PHE A 49 -2.95 -1.73 -10.92
CA PHE A 49 -3.21 -0.61 -10.00
C PHE A 49 -4.46 -0.88 -9.15
N ARG A 50 -4.35 -0.70 -7.83
CA ARG A 50 -5.44 -0.91 -6.88
C ARG A 50 -5.40 0.13 -5.75
N SER A 51 -6.57 0.35 -5.16
CA SER A 51 -6.71 1.02 -3.87
C SER A 51 -6.81 -0.01 -2.76
N PHE A 52 -6.23 0.31 -1.61
CA PHE A 52 -6.23 -0.50 -0.40
C PHE A 52 -6.77 0.36 0.74
N ASN A 53 -7.80 -0.11 1.45
CA ASN A 53 -8.29 0.58 2.64
C ASN A 53 -7.27 0.42 3.77
N LYS A 54 -6.91 1.50 4.46
CA LYS A 54 -5.91 1.48 5.54
C LYS A 54 -6.34 0.58 6.69
N ASP A 55 -7.62 0.56 7.03
CA ASP A 55 -8.19 -0.30 8.08
C ASP A 55 -8.11 -1.81 7.75
N GLN A 56 -7.85 -2.15 6.50
CA GLN A 56 -7.70 -3.54 6.04
C GLN A 56 -6.23 -3.97 5.92
N ILE A 57 -5.28 -3.08 6.24
CA ILE A 57 -3.85 -3.38 6.29
C ILE A 57 -3.50 -3.77 7.72
N LEU A 58 -3.26 -5.08 7.93
CA LEU A 58 -2.94 -5.63 9.25
C LEU A 58 -1.47 -5.43 9.62
N ALA A 59 -0.60 -5.33 8.62
CA ALA A 59 0.83 -5.04 8.80
C ALA A 59 1.39 -4.40 7.52
N SER A 60 2.39 -3.54 7.67
CA SER A 60 3.14 -2.96 6.55
C SER A 60 4.63 -2.87 6.89
N ILE A 61 5.48 -3.29 5.95
CA ILE A 61 6.93 -3.25 6.10
C ILE A 61 7.52 -2.63 4.82
N PRO A 62 8.32 -1.56 4.91
CA PRO A 62 9.00 -1.00 3.74
C PRO A 62 10.04 -1.99 3.21
N VAL A 63 10.05 -2.18 1.89
CA VAL A 63 11.05 -3.00 1.21
C VAL A 63 12.27 -2.11 0.96
N ARG A 64 13.26 -2.17 1.87
CA ARG A 64 14.54 -1.49 1.67
C ARG A 64 15.31 -2.18 0.55
N LYS A 65 15.84 -1.40 -0.39
CA LYS A 65 16.91 -1.88 -1.26
C LYS A 65 18.15 -2.09 -0.39
N ARG A 66 18.77 -3.26 -0.53
CA ARG A 66 20.03 -3.61 0.13
C ARG A 66 21.18 -2.80 -0.46
#